data_AF-J3DV17-F1
#
_entry.id   AF-J3DV17-F1
#
_cell.length_a   1.000
_cell.length_b   1.000
_cell.length_c   1.000
_cell.angle_alpha   90.00
_cell.angle_beta   90.00
_cell.angle_gamma   90.00
#
_symmetry.space_group_name_H-M   'P 1'
#
loop_
_entity.id
_entity.type
_entity.pdbx_description
1 polymer ?
#
loop_
_entity_poly.entity_id
_entity_poly.type
_entity_poly.pdbx_seq_one_letter_code
_entity_poly.pdbx_strand_id
1 'polypeptide(L)'
;MTTGLKYSEDYADPNAEVRAHAKAGSPLPKPKDYTGPRSYYGFLQTVQLQGEHGSAFGYKTVNTDVLGWIIARVTGRNVAQLLSERIWSRLGAEQDAYFTVDSTGTPFAGGGLNTGLRDLARFGEMLRNDGSFNG
;
A
#
# COMPACT_ATOMS: atom_id res chain seq x y z
N MET A 1 11.99 -7.06 -1.99
CA MET A 1 11.08 -7.70 -1.01
C MET A 1 11.66 -9.06 -0.64
N THR A 2 12.62 -9.09 0.28
CA THR A 2 13.32 -10.33 0.67
C THR A 2 12.74 -10.95 1.94
N THR A 3 11.43 -10.80 2.16
CA THR A 3 10.80 -11.32 3.37
C THR A 3 10.27 -12.73 3.13
N GLY A 4 10.68 -13.69 3.98
CA GLY A 4 10.08 -15.03 4.04
C GLY A 4 8.70 -15.01 4.70
N LEU A 5 7.67 -14.61 3.96
CA LEU A 5 6.28 -14.54 4.46
C LEU A 5 5.38 -15.48 3.66
N LYS A 6 4.46 -16.15 4.34
CA LYS A 6 3.39 -16.93 3.70
C LYS A 6 2.36 -15.96 3.11
N TYR A 7 2.54 -15.63 1.84
CA TYR A 7 1.69 -14.71 1.10
C TYR A 7 1.83 -14.95 -0.41
N SER A 8 0.80 -15.56 -1.00
CA SER A 8 0.68 -15.75 -2.44
C SER A 8 0.06 -14.52 -3.11
N GLU A 9 0.71 -14.09 -4.20
CA GLU A 9 0.26 -13.05 -5.13
C GLU A 9 -0.43 -13.62 -6.37
N ASP A 10 -0.76 -14.91 -6.35
CA ASP A 10 -1.49 -15.51 -7.45
C ASP A 10 -2.94 -15.00 -7.45
N TYR A 11 -3.18 -13.96 -8.25
CA TYR A 11 -4.51 -13.41 -8.42
C TYR A 11 -5.47 -14.37 -9.11
N ALA A 12 -5.01 -15.42 -9.80
CA ALA A 12 -5.90 -16.42 -10.40
C ALA A 12 -6.38 -17.44 -9.37
N ASP A 13 -5.62 -17.67 -8.29
CA ASP A 13 -6.01 -18.57 -7.21
C ASP A 13 -7.03 -17.92 -6.25
N PRO A 14 -8.26 -18.47 -6.11
CA PRO A 14 -9.25 -17.95 -5.17
C PRO A 14 -8.85 -18.11 -3.68
N ASN A 15 -7.88 -18.98 -3.38
CA ASN A 15 -7.42 -19.26 -2.03
C ASN A 15 -6.12 -18.52 -1.66
N ALA A 16 -5.51 -17.80 -2.60
CA ALA A 16 -4.30 -17.03 -2.36
C ALA A 16 -4.51 -15.98 -1.26
N GLU A 17 -3.47 -15.71 -0.47
CA GLU A 17 -3.52 -14.73 0.62
C GLU A 17 -3.88 -13.31 0.13
N VAL A 18 -3.56 -12.96 -1.12
CA VAL A 18 -3.99 -11.69 -1.74
C VAL A 18 -5.51 -11.54 -1.78
N ARG A 19 -6.28 -12.63 -1.87
CA ARG A 19 -7.75 -12.61 -1.80
C ARG A 19 -8.23 -12.32 -0.38
N ALA A 20 -7.60 -12.89 0.64
CA ALA A 20 -7.90 -12.60 2.03
C ALA A 20 -7.52 -11.16 2.42
N HIS A 21 -6.39 -10.67 1.91
CA HIS A 21 -5.96 -9.28 2.04
C HIS A 21 -6.97 -8.30 1.42
N ALA A 22 -7.39 -8.54 0.18
CA ALA A 22 -8.40 -7.71 -0.49
C ALA A 22 -9.75 -7.74 0.27
N LYS A 23 -10.14 -8.89 0.84
CA LYS A 23 -11.32 -9.00 1.69
C LYS A 23 -11.18 -8.15 2.96
N ALA A 24 -10.04 -8.18 3.63
CA ALA A 24 -9.80 -7.35 4.81
C ALA A 24 -9.79 -5.85 4.49
N GLY A 25 -9.17 -5.49 3.37
CA GLY A 25 -9.05 -4.11 2.87
C GLY A 25 -10.29 -3.52 2.22
N SER A 26 -11.30 -4.33 1.92
CA SER A 26 -12.52 -3.84 1.27
C SER A 26 -13.31 -2.90 2.20
N PRO A 27 -13.68 -1.69 1.77
CA PRO A 27 -14.47 -0.74 2.55
C PRO A 27 -15.96 -1.11 2.60
N LEU A 28 -16.39 -2.09 1.80
CA LEU A 28 -17.79 -2.50 1.72
C LEU A 28 -18.23 -3.24 3.00
N PRO A 29 -19.53 -3.18 3.35
CA PRO A 29 -20.10 -3.94 4.44
C PRO A 29 -19.72 -5.42 4.36
N LYS A 30 -19.32 -5.99 5.50
CA LYS A 30 -19.03 -7.42 5.60
C LYS A 30 -20.32 -8.19 5.92
N PRO A 31 -20.41 -9.48 5.56
CA PRO A 31 -21.44 -10.38 6.08
C PRO A 31 -21.52 -10.34 7.61
N LYS A 32 -22.72 -10.57 8.17
CA LYS A 32 -22.96 -10.46 9.63
C LYS A 32 -22.13 -11.45 10.45
N ASP A 33 -21.79 -12.58 9.86
CA ASP A 33 -20.99 -13.68 10.42
C ASP A 33 -19.49 -13.55 10.14
N TYR A 34 -19.03 -12.46 9.53
CA TYR A 34 -17.62 -12.26 9.23
C TYR A 34 -16.80 -11.94 10.49
N THR A 35 -15.87 -12.83 10.81
CA THR A 35 -14.97 -12.74 11.98
C THR A 35 -13.52 -12.39 11.63
N GLY A 36 -13.22 -12.19 10.35
CA GLY A 36 -11.87 -11.89 9.88
C GLY A 36 -11.45 -10.42 10.07
N PRO A 37 -10.20 -10.08 9.68
CA PRO A 37 -9.69 -8.72 9.76
C PRO A 37 -10.53 -7.72 8.96
N ARG A 38 -10.72 -6.51 9.49
CA ARG A 38 -11.51 -5.44 8.85
C ARG A 38 -10.67 -4.26 8.34
N SER A 39 -9.36 -4.40 8.41
CA SER A 39 -8.39 -3.40 7.97
C SER A 39 -7.16 -4.08 7.40
N TYR A 40 -6.38 -3.33 6.60
CA TYR A 40 -5.07 -3.78 6.13
C TYR A 40 -4.17 -4.10 7.33
N TYR A 41 -4.12 -3.23 8.34
CA TYR A 41 -3.30 -3.47 9.54
C TYR A 41 -3.73 -4.72 10.31
N GLY A 42 -5.04 -4.97 10.43
CA GLY A 42 -5.54 -6.20 11.07
C GLY A 42 -5.13 -7.44 10.28
N PHE A 43 -5.12 -7.38 8.95
CA PHE A 43 -4.65 -8.48 8.11
C PHE A 43 -3.14 -8.70 8.24
N LEU A 44 -2.34 -7.63 8.30
CA LEU A 44 -0.88 -7.75 8.47
C LEU A 44 -0.50 -8.53 9.72
N GLN A 45 -1.29 -8.44 10.79
CA GLN A 45 -1.08 -9.17 12.04
C GLN A 45 -1.34 -10.69 11.92
N THR A 46 -1.99 -11.15 10.86
CA THR A 46 -2.27 -12.59 10.64
C THR A 46 -1.26 -13.27 9.73
N VAL A 47 -0.41 -12.51 9.03
CA VAL A 47 0.59 -13.04 8.08
C VAL A 47 1.62 -13.89 8.81
N GLN A 48 1.83 -15.10 8.32
CA GLN A 48 2.75 -16.08 8.93
C GLN A 48 4.12 -16.06 8.26
N LEU A 49 5.14 -16.52 8.99
CA LEU A 49 6.48 -16.76 8.45
C LEU A 49 6.46 -17.91 7.42
N GLN A 50 7.25 -17.78 6.35
CA GLN A 50 7.55 -18.86 5.42
C GLN A 50 8.99 -18.75 4.92
N GLY A 51 9.85 -19.63 5.43
CA GLY A 51 11.28 -19.61 5.11
C GLY A 51 12.05 -18.53 5.87
N GLU A 52 13.22 -18.17 5.35
CA GLU A 52 14.15 -17.23 5.99
C GLU A 52 14.11 -15.85 5.32
N HIS A 53 14.05 -14.78 6.11
CA HIS A 53 14.20 -13.42 5.61
C HIS A 53 15.61 -13.21 5.02
N GLY A 54 15.72 -12.42 3.96
CA GLY A 54 16.98 -12.11 3.27
C GLY A 54 17.38 -13.12 2.20
N SER A 55 16.87 -14.35 2.26
CA SER A 55 17.33 -15.47 1.42
C SER A 55 17.07 -15.29 -0.08
N ALA A 56 15.90 -14.77 -0.47
CA ALA A 56 15.51 -14.60 -1.86
C ALA A 56 14.52 -13.44 -2.05
N PHE A 57 14.44 -12.91 -3.28
CA PHE A 57 13.42 -11.94 -3.66
C PHE A 57 12.06 -12.63 -3.88
N GLY A 58 11.01 -12.05 -3.30
CA GLY A 58 9.62 -12.41 -3.61
C GLY A 58 8.71 -11.19 -3.49
N TYR A 59 7.99 -10.86 -4.57
CA TYR A 59 7.02 -9.77 -4.55
C TYR A 59 5.86 -10.12 -3.61
N LYS A 60 5.56 -9.22 -2.66
CA LYS A 60 4.53 -9.34 -1.63
C LYS A 60 4.05 -7.95 -1.21
N THR A 61 2.83 -7.62 -1.57
CA THR A 61 2.09 -6.38 -1.34
C THR A 61 2.11 -5.98 0.13
N VAL A 62 1.98 -6.96 1.03
CA VAL A 62 2.02 -6.75 2.49
C VAL A 62 3.28 -6.08 3.00
N ASN A 63 4.42 -6.21 2.30
CA ASN A 63 5.64 -5.48 2.69
C ASN A 63 5.44 -3.97 2.55
N THR A 64 4.81 -3.51 1.47
CA THR A 64 4.56 -2.09 1.23
C THR A 64 3.50 -1.56 2.19
N ASP A 65 2.48 -2.36 2.55
CA ASP A 65 1.51 -1.96 3.57
C ASP A 65 2.15 -1.81 4.96
N VAL A 66 3.11 -2.68 5.33
CA VAL A 66 3.90 -2.51 6.56
C VAL A 66 4.72 -1.21 6.50
N LEU A 67 5.32 -0.85 5.37
CA LEU A 67 6.01 0.44 5.22
C LEU A 67 5.05 1.62 5.40
N GLY A 68 3.84 1.54 4.83
CA GLY A 68 2.79 2.53 5.05
C GLY A 68 2.40 2.65 6.53
N TRP A 69 2.33 1.52 7.24
CA TRP A 69 2.06 1.50 8.68
C TRP A 69 3.20 2.14 9.50
N ILE A 70 4.45 1.83 9.17
CA ILE A 70 5.63 2.43 9.81
C ILE A 70 5.61 3.95 9.62
N ILE A 71 5.35 4.44 8.40
CA ILE A 71 5.20 5.87 8.12
C ILE A 71 4.14 6.49 9.05
N ALA A 72 2.96 5.87 9.14
CA ALA A 72 1.88 6.37 10.00
C ALA A 72 2.29 6.43 11.48
N ARG A 73 2.97 5.40 11.97
CA ARG A 73 3.40 5.30 13.38
C ARG A 73 4.51 6.28 13.73
N VAL A 74 5.47 6.49 12.84
CA VAL A 74 6.65 7.33 13.11
C VAL A 74 6.34 8.82 12.89
N THR A 75 5.47 9.16 11.94
CA THR A 75 5.20 10.57 11.58
C THR A 75 3.90 11.11 12.16
N GLY A 76 3.00 10.25 12.65
CA GLY A 76 1.63 10.63 13.02
C GLY A 76 0.74 10.99 11.82
N ARG A 77 1.22 10.78 10.58
CA ARG A 77 0.51 11.06 9.32
C ARG A 77 0.44 9.80 8.47
N ASN A 78 -0.71 9.52 7.86
CA ASN A 78 -0.81 8.37 6.95
C ASN A 78 -0.01 8.61 5.65
N VAL A 79 0.18 7.56 4.85
CA VAL A 79 0.99 7.63 3.61
C VAL A 79 0.46 8.67 2.62
N ALA A 80 -0.86 8.86 2.52
CA ALA A 80 -1.46 9.84 1.61
C ALA A 80 -1.11 11.27 2.04
N GLN A 81 -1.21 11.57 3.33
CA GLN A 81 -0.86 12.88 3.90
C GLN A 81 0.63 13.18 3.71
N LEU A 82 1.51 12.21 4.00
CA LEU A 82 2.95 12.41 3.87
C LEU A 82 3.39 12.53 2.41
N LEU A 83 2.80 11.75 1.50
CA LEU A 83 3.02 11.87 0.05
C LEU A 83 2.61 13.26 -0.45
N SER A 84 1.44 13.75 -0.02
CA SER A 84 0.94 15.08 -0.38
C SER A 84 1.92 16.18 0.06
N GLU A 85 2.32 16.17 1.33
CA GLU A 85 3.20 17.19 1.92
C GLU A 85 4.60 17.22 1.31
N ARG A 86 5.20 16.04 1.10
CA ARG A 86 6.62 15.93 0.75
C ARG A 86 6.88 15.92 -0.74
N ILE A 87 5.92 15.42 -1.52
CA ILE A 87 6.12 15.13 -2.94
C ILE A 87 5.01 15.77 -3.76
N TRP A 88 3.76 15.33 -3.63
CA TRP A 88 2.70 15.64 -4.59
C TRP A 88 2.45 17.15 -4.74
N SER A 89 2.36 17.89 -3.62
CA SER A 89 2.16 19.35 -3.61
C SER A 89 3.34 20.15 -4.19
N ARG A 90 4.52 19.52 -4.33
CA ARG A 90 5.74 20.15 -4.84
C ARG A 90 6.01 19.86 -6.31
N LEU A 91 5.27 18.92 -6.90
CA LEU A 91 5.44 18.51 -8.30
C LEU A 91 4.65 19.35 -9.29
N GLY A 92 3.97 20.43 -8.85
CA GLY A 92 3.07 21.19 -9.74
C GLY A 92 1.99 20.31 -10.37
N ALA A 93 1.50 19.32 -9.61
CA ALA A 93 0.43 18.43 -10.04
C ALA A 93 -0.85 19.24 -10.33
N GLU A 94 -1.54 18.89 -11.42
CA GLU A 94 -2.78 19.54 -11.84
C GLU A 94 -3.99 19.07 -11.02
N GLN A 95 -3.92 17.85 -10.48
CA GLN A 95 -5.01 17.19 -9.78
C GLN A 95 -4.54 16.56 -8.46
N ASP A 96 -5.47 16.47 -7.52
CA ASP A 96 -5.27 15.66 -6.32
C ASP A 96 -5.12 14.18 -6.68
N ALA A 97 -4.12 13.54 -6.10
CA ALA A 97 -4.06 12.08 -6.01
C ALA A 97 -4.80 11.59 -4.77
N TYR A 98 -5.28 10.36 -4.82
CA TYR A 98 -5.93 9.74 -3.67
C TYR A 98 -5.57 8.27 -3.55
N PHE A 99 -5.65 7.76 -2.32
CA PHE A 99 -5.57 6.33 -2.06
C PHE A 99 -6.97 5.77 -1.82
N THR A 100 -7.22 4.56 -2.31
CA THR A 100 -8.31 3.74 -1.76
C THR A 100 -8.01 3.41 -0.30
N VAL A 101 -9.07 3.29 0.51
CA VAL A 101 -8.95 3.03 1.94
C VAL A 101 -9.79 1.82 2.34
N ASP A 102 -9.40 1.16 3.42
CA ASP A 102 -10.24 0.15 4.07
C ASP A 102 -11.37 0.76 4.91
N SER A 103 -12.16 -0.10 5.56
CA SER A 103 -13.31 0.31 6.37
C SER A 103 -12.96 1.16 7.60
N THR A 104 -11.68 1.24 7.96
CA THR A 104 -11.15 2.06 9.06
C THR A 104 -10.44 3.33 8.58
N GLY A 105 -10.39 3.56 7.27
CA GLY A 105 -9.69 4.71 6.67
C GLY A 105 -8.20 4.50 6.46
N THR A 106 -7.68 3.28 6.59
CA THR A 106 -6.27 3.00 6.31
C THR A 106 -6.02 2.99 4.80
N PRO A 107 -5.09 3.82 4.27
CA PRO A 107 -4.75 3.79 2.86
C PRO A 107 -4.15 2.45 2.44
N PHE A 108 -4.53 1.96 1.27
CA PHE A 108 -3.90 0.79 0.66
C PHE A 108 -2.55 1.18 0.05
N ALA A 109 -1.48 1.15 0.86
CA ALA A 109 -0.16 1.60 0.41
C ALA A 109 0.43 0.72 -0.70
N GLY A 110 0.14 -0.59 -0.70
CA GLY A 110 0.65 -1.54 -1.67
C GLY A 110 0.07 -1.45 -3.09
N GLY A 111 -1.02 -0.70 -3.30
CA GLY A 111 -1.62 -0.61 -4.64
C GLY A 111 -2.83 0.33 -4.80
N GLY A 112 -3.17 1.14 -3.81
CA GLY A 112 -4.38 1.96 -3.81
C GLY A 112 -4.25 3.36 -4.41
N LEU A 113 -3.05 3.78 -4.83
CA LEU A 113 -2.81 5.13 -5.34
C LEU A 113 -3.46 5.32 -6.71
N ASN A 114 -4.25 6.40 -6.84
CA ASN A 114 -4.85 6.86 -8.09
C ASN A 114 -4.34 8.27 -8.40
N THR A 115 -4.00 8.51 -9.67
CA THR A 115 -3.39 9.77 -10.13
C THR A 115 -3.88 10.14 -11.52
N GLY A 116 -3.80 11.42 -11.88
CA GLY A 116 -3.82 11.84 -13.27
C GLY A 116 -2.57 11.35 -14.01
N LEU A 117 -2.71 10.98 -15.29
CA LEU A 117 -1.59 10.46 -16.09
C LEU A 117 -0.43 11.47 -16.21
N ARG A 118 -0.75 12.76 -16.46
CA ARG A 118 0.28 13.82 -16.55
C ARG A 118 0.98 14.06 -15.22
N ASP A 119 0.26 13.92 -14.10
CA ASP A 119 0.85 14.11 -12.78
C ASP A 119 1.76 12.95 -12.38
N LEU A 120 1.42 11.72 -12.79
CA LEU A 120 2.34 10.59 -12.67
C LEU A 120 3.59 10.78 -13.54
N ALA A 121 3.46 11.37 -14.73
CA ALA A 121 4.62 11.71 -15.56
C ALA A 121 5.53 12.76 -14.89
N ARG A 122 4.98 13.73 -14.16
CA ARG A 122 5.77 14.69 -13.35
C ARG A 122 6.53 13.99 -12.23
N PHE A 123 5.91 13.02 -11.55
CA PHE A 123 6.60 12.19 -10.57
C PHE A 123 7.75 11.40 -11.21
N GLY A 124 7.52 10.78 -12.37
CA GLY A 124 8.55 10.08 -13.13
C GLY A 124 9.69 11.01 -13.58
N GLU A 125 9.37 12.24 -14.01
CA GLU A 125 10.34 13.25 -14.41
C GLU A 125 11.19 13.73 -13.23
N MET A 126 10.60 13.87 -12.04
CA MET A 126 11.35 14.15 -10.81
C MET A 126 12.35 13.03 -10.49
N LEU A 127 11.95 11.76 -10.64
CA LEU A 127 12.86 10.62 -10.49
C LEU A 127 13.97 10.63 -11.54
N ARG A 128 13.66 10.98 -12.80
CA ARG A 128 14.64 11.10 -13.89
C ARG A 128 15.69 12.19 -13.62
N ASN A 129 15.33 13.22 -12.85
CA ASN A 129 16.20 14.32 -12.46
C ASN A 129 16.71 14.18 -11.00
N ASP A 130 16.98 12.94 -10.56
CA ASP A 130 17.60 12.62 -9.26
C ASP A 130 16.89 13.24 -8.03
N GLY A 131 15.56 13.37 -8.10
CA GLY A 131 14.77 13.92 -7.00
C GLY A 131 14.46 15.42 -7.10
N SER A 132 15.01 16.13 -8.10
CA SER A 132 14.71 17.55 -8.35
C SER A 132 13.52 17.70 -9.30
N PHE A 133 12.75 18.76 -9.10
CA PHE A 133 11.68 19.16 -9.99
C PHE A 133 11.59 20.69 -10.01
N ASN A 134 11.64 21.28 -11.21
CA ASN A 134 11.65 22.73 -11.44
C ASN A 134 12.82 23.50 -10.78
N GLY A 135 13.99 22.86 -10.63
CA GLY A 135 15.19 23.43 -10.01
C GLY A 135 15.31 23.09 -8.54
#